data_AF-A0A3D1RU77-F1
#
_entry.id   AF-A0A3D1RU77-F1
#
_cell.length_a   1.000
_cell.length_b   1.000
_cell.length_c   1.000
_cell.angle_alpha   90.00
_cell.angle_beta   90.00
_cell.angle_gamma   90.00
#
_symmetry.space_group_name_H-M   'P 1'
#
loop_
_entity.id
_entity.type
_entity.pdbx_description
1 polymer ?
#
loop_
_entity_poly.entity_id
_entity_poly.type
_entity_poly.pdbx_seq_one_letter_code
_entity_poly.pdbx_strand_id
1 'polypeptide(L)'
;MLVQASTQRVENFEEVALGFELDDALNESERCLFCPDPACVAGCPVAIDIVGFIENITLGNYRRSYDILTDANFLPAICGRVCPQEDQCEGVCPVGETLEPVAIGRLERWVGD
;
A
#
# COMPACT_ATOMS: atom_id res chain seq x y z
N MET A 1 -4.40 9.39 -8.24
CA MET A 1 -5.13 9.18 -6.98
C MET A 1 -6.34 10.09 -6.92
N LEU A 2 -7.51 9.48 -6.84
CA LEU A 2 -8.76 10.19 -6.65
C LEU A 2 -8.84 10.65 -5.19
N VAL A 3 -8.88 11.97 -5.01
CA VAL A 3 -9.19 12.59 -3.72
C VAL A 3 -10.38 13.52 -3.89
N GLN A 4 -11.20 13.66 -2.86
CA GLN A 4 -12.26 14.66 -2.90
C GLN A 4 -11.70 16.07 -3.10
N ALA A 5 -12.40 16.87 -3.91
CA ALA A 5 -12.08 18.27 -4.13
C ALA A 5 -12.09 19.03 -2.80
N SER A 6 -11.14 19.97 -2.62
CA SER A 6 -10.99 20.73 -1.38
C SER A 6 -12.26 21.51 -1.01
N THR A 7 -12.96 22.07 -2.00
CA THR A 7 -14.21 22.81 -1.80
C THR A 7 -15.37 21.93 -1.34
N GLN A 8 -15.34 20.62 -1.62
CA GLN A 8 -16.37 19.67 -1.21
C GLN A 8 -16.04 19.02 0.14
N ARG A 9 -14.79 18.58 0.34
CA ARG A 9 -14.38 17.82 1.53
C ARG A 9 -14.36 18.62 2.84
N VAL A 10 -14.47 19.95 2.75
CA VAL A 10 -14.61 20.82 3.94
C VAL A 10 -16.05 20.91 4.43
N GLU A 11 -17.02 20.42 3.64
CA GLU A 11 -18.44 20.50 3.93
C GLU A 11 -19.04 19.15 4.39
N ASN A 12 -18.24 18.08 4.47
CA ASN A 12 -18.72 16.74 4.82
C ASN A 12 -17.68 15.94 5.65
N PHE A 13 -18.07 14.75 6.10
CA PHE A 13 -17.23 13.80 6.86
C PHE A 13 -16.93 12.52 6.05
N GLU A 14 -17.13 12.55 4.74
CA GLU A 14 -16.84 11.42 3.87
C GLU A 14 -15.32 11.24 3.69
N GLU A 15 -14.90 10.06 3.26
CA GLU A 15 -13.47 9.75 3.12
C GLU A 15 -12.80 10.61 2.04
N VAL A 16 -11.69 11.28 2.38
CA VAL A 16 -10.99 12.18 1.46
C VAL A 16 -10.17 11.44 0.41
N ALA A 17 -9.41 10.42 0.83
CA ALA A 17 -8.64 9.56 -0.04
C ALA A 17 -9.55 8.43 -0.53
N LEU A 18 -9.85 8.40 -1.84
CA LEU A 18 -10.87 7.49 -2.38
C LEU A 18 -10.32 6.10 -2.76
N GLY A 19 -9.02 5.87 -2.55
CA GLY A 19 -8.35 4.61 -2.88
C GLY A 19 -7.89 4.54 -4.33
N PHE A 20 -7.39 3.36 -4.72
CA PHE A 20 -6.97 3.06 -6.07
C PHE A 20 -8.10 2.38 -6.85
N GLU A 21 -8.19 2.69 -8.15
CA GLU A 21 -8.84 1.78 -9.09
C GLU A 21 -7.89 0.64 -9.46
N LEU A 22 -8.39 -0.39 -10.14
CA LEU A 22 -7.56 -1.54 -10.51
C LEU A 22 -6.32 -1.12 -11.32
N ASP A 23 -6.49 -0.24 -12.31
CA ASP A 23 -5.38 0.21 -13.15
C ASP A 23 -4.34 1.01 -12.34
N ASP A 24 -4.79 1.82 -11.37
CA ASP A 24 -3.86 2.53 -10.47
C ASP A 24 -3.06 1.53 -9.63
N ALA A 25 -3.71 0.51 -9.06
CA ALA A 25 -3.06 -0.49 -8.22
C ALA A 25 -2.05 -1.35 -9.01
N LEU A 26 -2.39 -1.73 -10.26
CA LEU A 26 -1.48 -2.45 -11.14
C LEU A 26 -0.25 -1.59 -11.48
N ASN A 27 -0.47 -0.34 -11.93
CA ASN A 27 0.61 0.58 -12.26
C ASN A 27 1.54 0.86 -11.06
N GLU A 28 0.97 1.02 -9.86
CA GLU A 28 1.76 1.25 -8.64
C GLU A 28 2.52 -0.01 -8.21
N SER A 29 1.92 -1.20 -8.36
CA SER A 29 2.58 -2.47 -8.02
C SER A 29 3.83 -2.73 -8.87
N GLU A 30 3.82 -2.32 -10.14
CA GLU A 30 4.96 -2.44 -11.07
C GLU A 30 6.17 -1.57 -10.68
N ARG A 31 6.00 -0.59 -9.80
CA ARG A 31 7.09 0.24 -9.29
C ARG A 31 7.94 -0.48 -8.24
N CYS A 32 7.45 -1.57 -7.67
CA CYS A 32 8.20 -2.38 -6.72
C CYS A 32 9.36 -3.10 -7.41
N LEU A 33 10.56 -3.00 -6.83
CA LEU A 33 11.77 -3.62 -7.38
C LEU A 33 11.91 -5.10 -7.00
N PHE A 34 10.97 -5.65 -6.23
CA PHE A 34 11.02 -7.01 -5.68
C PHE A 34 12.38 -7.34 -5.04
N CYS A 35 12.81 -6.45 -4.13
CA CYS A 35 14.14 -6.50 -3.53
C CYS A 35 14.41 -7.85 -2.84
N PRO A 36 15.57 -8.49 -3.08
CA PRO A 36 15.95 -9.75 -2.40
C PRO A 36 16.09 -9.61 -0.87
N ASP A 37 16.51 -8.43 -0.40
CA ASP A 37 16.57 -8.06 1.01
C ASP A 37 15.62 -6.86 1.24
N PRO A 38 14.35 -7.11 1.55
CA PRO A 38 13.33 -6.07 1.54
C PRO A 38 13.32 -5.27 2.85
N ALA A 39 14.01 -4.13 2.84
CA ALA A 39 14.03 -3.18 3.96
C ALA A 39 12.62 -2.78 4.43
N CYS A 40 11.65 -2.69 3.52
CA CYS A 40 10.26 -2.37 3.84
C CYS A 40 9.60 -3.37 4.79
N VAL A 41 9.97 -4.66 4.73
CA VAL A 41 9.45 -5.70 5.64
C VAL A 41 9.97 -5.45 7.05
N ALA A 42 11.26 -5.11 7.20
CA ALA A 42 11.83 -4.74 8.50
C ALA A 42 11.29 -3.40 9.03
N GLY A 43 10.92 -2.47 8.15
CA GLY A 43 10.29 -1.20 8.49
C GLY A 43 8.81 -1.33 8.91
N CYS A 44 8.16 -2.46 8.63
CA CYS A 44 6.81 -2.74 9.08
C CYS A 44 6.81 -3.35 10.50
N PRO A 45 6.09 -2.76 11.48
CA PRO A 45 6.09 -3.27 12.87
C PRO A 45 5.61 -4.72 13.03
N VAL A 46 4.82 -5.23 12.09
CA VAL A 46 4.31 -6.62 12.10
C VAL A 46 4.93 -7.47 11.00
N ALA A 47 5.97 -6.98 10.32
CA ALA A 47 6.74 -7.70 9.31
C ALA A 47 5.87 -8.36 8.22
N ILE A 48 4.93 -7.60 7.65
CA ILE A 48 4.14 -8.03 6.48
C ILE A 48 5.10 -8.44 5.35
N ASP A 49 4.81 -9.55 4.66
CA ASP A 49 5.48 -9.92 3.41
C ASP A 49 5.06 -8.97 2.27
N ILE A 50 5.64 -7.77 2.28
CA ILE A 50 5.33 -6.67 1.37
C ILE A 50 5.65 -7.05 -0.08
N VAL A 51 6.79 -7.72 -0.30
CA VAL A 51 7.19 -8.17 -1.63
C VAL A 51 6.20 -9.20 -2.16
N GLY A 52 5.84 -10.19 -1.34
CA GLY A 52 4.93 -11.26 -1.72
C GLY A 52 3.53 -10.77 -2.06
N PHE A 53 2.93 -9.88 -1.26
CA PHE A 53 1.59 -9.40 -1.59
C PHE A 53 1.59 -8.51 -2.83
N ILE A 54 2.57 -7.59 -2.97
CA ILE A 54 2.65 -6.71 -4.14
C ILE A 54 2.90 -7.51 -5.42
N GLU A 55 3.75 -8.53 -5.39
CA GLU A 55 3.97 -9.42 -6.55
C GLU A 55 2.66 -10.10 -6.98
N ASN A 56 1.84 -10.52 -6.01
CA ASN A 56 0.54 -11.11 -6.31
C ASN A 56 -0.49 -10.11 -6.83
N ILE A 57 -0.38 -8.81 -6.52
CA ILE A 57 -1.16 -7.76 -7.20
C ILE A 57 -0.75 -7.69 -8.67
N THR A 58 0.57 -7.58 -8.96
CA THR A 58 1.10 -7.48 -10.33
C THR A 58 0.72 -8.70 -11.18
N LEU A 59 0.70 -9.89 -10.60
CA LEU A 59 0.32 -11.15 -11.27
C LEU A 59 -1.21 -11.35 -11.41
N GLY A 60 -2.04 -10.45 -10.86
CA GLY A 60 -3.50 -10.60 -10.86
C GLY A 60 -4.06 -11.60 -9.84
N ASN A 61 -3.25 -12.06 -8.91
CA ASN A 61 -3.60 -13.04 -7.88
C ASN A 61 -4.13 -12.35 -6.60
N TYR A 62 -5.16 -11.52 -6.71
CA TYR A 62 -5.61 -10.64 -5.61
C TYR A 62 -6.02 -11.40 -4.34
N ARG A 63 -6.65 -12.57 -4.48
CA ARG A 63 -7.00 -13.39 -3.31
C ARG A 63 -5.76 -13.85 -2.55
N ARG A 64 -4.72 -14.26 -3.26
CA ARG A 64 -3.45 -14.66 -2.65
C ARG A 64 -2.73 -13.47 -2.02
N SER A 65 -2.79 -12.30 -2.65
CA SER A 65 -2.30 -11.06 -2.06
C SER A 65 -2.99 -10.77 -0.73
N TYR A 66 -4.32 -10.93 -0.66
CA TYR A 66 -5.08 -10.77 0.57
C TYR A 66 -4.67 -11.79 1.64
N ASP A 67 -4.56 -13.07 1.27
CA ASP A 67 -4.16 -14.13 2.20
C ASP A 67 -2.77 -13.81 2.83
N ILE A 68 -1.79 -13.41 2.01
CA ILE A 68 -0.44 -13.00 2.47
C ILE A 68 -0.51 -11.80 3.43
N LEU A 69 -1.28 -10.76 3.10
CA LEU A 69 -1.46 -9.60 3.99
C LEU A 69 -2.05 -10.03 5.34
N THR A 70 -3.10 -10.86 5.31
CA THR A 70 -3.83 -11.27 6.51
C THR A 70 -3.13 -12.31 7.37
N ASP A 71 -2.09 -12.97 6.86
CA ASP A 71 -1.22 -13.85 7.66
C ASP A 71 -0.45 -13.06 8.74
N ALA A 72 -0.15 -11.78 8.49
CA ALA A 72 0.59 -10.92 9.41
C ALA A 72 -0.26 -9.78 10.01
N ASN A 73 -1.25 -9.27 9.27
CA ASN A 73 -2.09 -8.15 9.69
C ASN A 73 -3.59 -8.44 9.56
N PHE A 74 -4.31 -8.47 10.68
CA PHE A 74 -5.77 -8.70 10.70
C PHE A 74 -6.60 -7.50 10.21
N LEU A 75 -6.00 -6.32 10.06
CA LEU A 75 -6.70 -5.06 9.78
C LEU A 75 -6.10 -4.28 8.58
N PRO A 76 -5.88 -4.90 7.41
CA PRO A 76 -5.19 -4.25 6.28
C PRO A 76 -5.93 -2.99 5.78
N ALA A 77 -7.26 -3.01 5.74
CA ALA A 77 -8.07 -1.84 5.40
C ALA A 77 -7.89 -0.67 6.38
N ILE A 78 -7.54 -0.94 7.64
CA ILE A 78 -7.30 0.12 8.64
C ILE A 78 -5.84 0.57 8.56
N CYS A 79 -4.88 -0.36 8.64
CA CYS A 79 -3.45 -0.06 8.63
C CYS A 79 -3.02 0.67 7.36
N GLY A 80 -3.50 0.24 6.18
CA GLY A 80 -3.25 0.92 4.92
C GLY A 80 -3.76 2.37 4.87
N ARG A 81 -4.67 2.76 5.77
CA ARG A 81 -5.19 4.13 5.91
C ARG A 81 -4.48 4.98 6.96
N VAL A 82 -4.06 4.38 8.07
CA VAL A 82 -3.68 5.14 9.28
C VAL A 82 -2.24 4.93 9.74
N CYS A 83 -1.52 3.95 9.20
CA CYS A 83 -0.10 3.82 9.50
C CYS A 83 0.64 5.08 9.04
N PRO A 84 1.60 5.61 9.81
CA PRO A 84 2.52 6.63 9.32
C PRO A 84 3.58 5.95 8.42
N GLN A 85 3.23 5.66 7.17
CA GLN A 85 4.10 4.88 6.29
C GLN A 85 5.44 5.56 6.02
N GLU A 86 5.47 6.89 6.05
CA GLU A 86 6.67 7.73 5.92
C GLU A 86 7.74 7.46 6.99
N ASP A 87 7.32 6.98 8.17
CA ASP A 87 8.21 6.60 9.28
C ASP A 87 8.38 5.06 9.39
N GLN A 88 7.80 4.30 8.45
CA GLN A 88 7.74 2.84 8.48
C GLN A 88 8.19 2.25 7.13
N CYS A 89 7.36 1.40 6.51
CA CYS A 89 7.70 0.62 5.33
C CYS A 89 8.04 1.48 4.10
N GLU A 90 7.38 2.61 3.91
CA GLU A 90 7.63 3.52 2.77
C GLU A 90 8.86 4.39 3.02
N GLY A 91 9.10 4.80 4.27
CA GLY A 91 10.28 5.58 4.69
C GLY A 91 11.62 4.89 4.45
N VAL A 92 11.63 3.56 4.34
CA VAL A 92 12.83 2.74 4.08
C VAL A 92 12.84 2.10 2.68
N CYS A 93 11.89 2.46 1.81
CA CYS A 93 11.81 1.92 0.46
C CYS A 93 12.93 2.52 -0.41
N PRO A 94 13.79 1.71 -1.08
CA PRO A 94 14.91 2.21 -1.88
C PRO A 94 14.47 3.01 -3.12
N VAL A 95 13.25 2.78 -3.63
CA VAL A 95 12.66 3.63 -4.69
C VAL A 95 12.56 5.09 -4.22
N GLY A 96 12.30 5.28 -2.92
CA GLY A 96 12.22 6.57 -2.22
C GLY A 96 13.52 7.38 -2.21
N GLU A 97 14.67 6.78 -2.55
CA GLU A 97 15.95 7.51 -2.61
C GLU A 97 16.05 8.42 -3.84
N THR A 98 15.32 8.10 -4.91
CA THR A 98 15.39 8.83 -6.20
C THR A 98 14.03 9.31 -6.70
N LEU A 99 12.95 8.62 -6.35
CA LEU A 99 11.57 8.93 -6.69
C LEU A 99 10.72 8.94 -5.42
N GLU A 100 9.40 9.08 -5.54
CA GLU A 100 8.50 8.75 -4.43
C GLU A 100 8.60 7.26 -4.12
N PRO A 101 8.53 6.82 -2.85
CA PRO A 101 8.53 5.39 -2.52
C PRO A 101 7.34 4.66 -3.16
N VAL A 102 7.41 3.33 -3.18
CA VAL A 102 6.24 2.52 -3.53
C VAL A 102 5.16 2.78 -2.49
N ALA A 103 3.94 3.08 -2.92
CA ALA A 103 2.81 3.39 -2.04
C ALA A 103 2.23 2.12 -1.39
N ILE A 104 3.03 1.46 -0.54
CA ILE A 104 2.73 0.19 0.12
C ILE A 104 1.43 0.27 0.90
N GLY A 105 1.21 1.35 1.67
CA GLY A 105 -0.02 1.51 2.46
C GLY A 105 -1.27 1.61 1.58
N ARG A 106 -1.17 2.23 0.40
CA ARG A 106 -2.28 2.34 -0.54
C ARG A 106 -2.58 1.01 -1.23
N LEU A 107 -1.55 0.22 -1.54
CA LEU A 107 -1.73 -1.14 -2.07
C LEU A 107 -2.32 -2.07 -1.02
N GLU A 108 -1.86 -2.00 0.24
CA GLU A 108 -2.44 -2.73 1.37
C GLU A 108 -3.92 -2.39 1.55
N ARG A 109 -4.24 -1.08 1.55
CA ARG A 109 -5.63 -0.60 1.58
C ARG A 109 -6.44 -1.17 0.43
N TRP A 110 -5.95 -1.10 -0.80
CA TRP A 110 -6.68 -1.54 -1.99
C TRP A 110 -7.00 -3.04 -1.96
N VAL A 111 -6.09 -3.86 -1.47
CA VAL A 111 -6.34 -5.29 -1.29
C VAL A 111 -7.30 -5.56 -0.13
N GLY A 112 -7.26 -4.73 0.91
CA GLY A 112 -8.10 -4.87 2.10
C GLY A 112 -9.53 -4.33 1.96
N ASP A 113 -9.77 -3.43 0.99
CA ASP A 113 -11.08 -2.86 0.64
C ASP A 113 -11.96 -3.89 -0.12
#